data_AF-A0A3C0CVQ5-F1
#
_entry.id   AF-A0A3C0CVQ5-F1
#
_cell.length_a   1.000
_cell.length_b   1.000
_cell.length_c   1.000
_cell.angle_alpha   90.00
_cell.angle_beta   90.00
_cell.angle_gamma   90.00
#
_symmetry.space_group_name_H-M   'P 1'
#
loop_
_entity.id
_entity.type
_entity.pdbx_description
1 polymer ?
#
loop_
_entity_poly.entity_id
_entity_poly.type
_entity_poly.pdbx_seq_one_letter_code
_entity_poly.pdbx_strand_id
1 'polypeptide(L)' 'MVQNNSVEQWVSEMVKLCTPDKVVWCNGSEEEKRRLTKEAVETGELIELNQDKLPGCLLHRT' A
#
# COMPACT_ATOMS: atom_id res chain seq x y z
N MET A 1 1.47 12.73 12.15
CA MET A 1 0.52 13.79 11.73
C MET A 1 1.19 14.59 10.63
N VAL A 2 0.46 14.95 9.60
CA VAL A 2 0.99 15.70 8.45
C VAL A 2 1.04 17.17 8.86
N GLN A 3 2.16 17.86 8.62
CA GLN A 3 2.32 19.25 9.07
C GLN A 3 1.69 20.29 8.10
N ASN A 4 1.04 19.83 7.04
CA ASN A 4 0.51 20.68 5.98
C ASN A 4 -1.02 20.70 6.02
N ASN A 5 -1.59 21.82 6.47
CA ASN A 5 -3.03 22.01 6.61
C ASN A 5 -3.79 21.83 5.29
N SER A 6 -3.22 22.25 4.16
CA SER A 6 -3.87 22.09 2.84
C SER A 6 -4.00 20.63 2.46
N VAL A 7 -3.00 19.80 2.81
CA VAL A 7 -3.03 18.36 2.57
C VAL A 7 -4.07 17.68 3.47
N GLU A 8 -4.12 18.05 4.75
CA GLU A 8 -5.09 17.49 5.70
C GLU A 8 -6.54 17.82 5.30
N GLN A 9 -6.79 19.06 4.86
CA GLN A 9 -8.10 19.47 4.38
C GLN A 9 -8.51 18.65 3.15
N TRP A 10 -7.61 18.52 2.16
CA TRP A 10 -7.90 17.75 0.95
C TRP A 10 -8.18 16.28 1.26
N VAL A 11 -7.40 15.63 2.15
CA VAL A 11 -7.67 14.24 2.54
C VAL A 11 -9.02 14.12 3.25
N SER A 12 -9.39 15.07 4.10
CA SER A 12 -10.71 15.08 4.76
C SER A 12 -11.87 15.17 3.75
N GLU A 13 -11.71 15.96 2.69
CA GLU A 13 -12.69 16.04 1.60
C GLU A 13 -12.80 14.70 0.85
N MET A 14 -11.68 14.03 0.57
CA MET A 14 -11.67 12.72 -0.09
C MET A 14 -12.27 11.60 0.76
N VAL A 15 -12.03 11.62 2.08
CA VAL A 15 -12.64 10.64 3.01
C VAL A 15 -14.16 10.76 3.02
N LYS A 16 -14.70 11.98 3.02
CA LYS A 16 -16.15 12.21 2.95
C LYS A 16 -16.74 11.72 1.63
N LEU A 17 -16.01 11.85 0.52
CA LEU A 17 -16.47 11.46 -0.81
C LEU A 17 -16.40 9.94 -1.04
N CYS A 18 -15.25 9.33 -0.74
CA CYS A 18 -14.97 7.93 -1.07
C CYS A 18 -15.38 6.95 0.04
N THR A 19 -15.64 7.47 1.25
CA THR A 19 -16.01 6.68 2.44
C THR A 19 -15.16 5.42 2.62
N PRO A 20 -13.82 5.53 2.64
CA PRO A 20 -12.95 4.36 2.73
C PRO A 20 -13.04 3.71 4.12
N ASP A 21 -12.81 2.41 4.20
CA ASP A 21 -12.74 1.70 5.49
C ASP A 21 -11.59 2.20 6.37
N LYS A 22 -10.45 2.53 5.75
CA LYS A 22 -9.23 2.99 6.43
C LYS A 22 -8.48 4.01 5.58
N VAL A 23 -7.84 4.96 6.25
CA VAL A 23 -6.86 5.88 5.66
C VAL A 23 -5.49 5.56 6.25
N VAL A 24 -4.51 5.33 5.40
CA VAL A 24 -3.14 4.99 5.80
C VAL A 24 -2.18 5.98 5.16
N TRP A 25 -1.33 6.62 5.98
CA TRP A 25 -0.26 7.49 5.50
C TRP A 25 0.99 6.66 5.25
N CYS A 26 1.36 6.48 3.99
CA CYS A 26 2.53 5.70 3.63
C CYS A 26 3.82 6.45 4.02
N ASN A 27 4.68 5.81 4.81
CA ASN A 27 5.97 6.36 5.24
C ASN A 27 7.16 5.86 4.40
N GLY A 28 6.95 4.87 3.54
CA GLY A 28 7.98 4.30 2.67
C GLY A 28 9.00 3.40 3.37
N SER A 29 8.74 2.98 4.62
CA SER A 29 9.61 2.07 5.35
C SER A 29 9.64 0.66 4.74
N GLU A 30 10.71 -0.09 5.00
CA GLU A 30 10.82 -1.48 4.57
C GLU A 30 9.76 -2.36 5.24
N GLU A 31 9.40 -2.07 6.49
CA GLU A 31 8.32 -2.74 7.20
C GLU A 31 6.97 -2.50 6.52
N GLU A 32 6.69 -1.27 6.09
CA GLU A 32 5.48 -0.93 5.34
C GLU A 32 5.42 -1.66 4.01
N LYS A 33 6.52 -1.64 3.25
CA LYS A 33 6.63 -2.38 1.99
C LYS A 33 6.37 -3.87 2.20
N ARG A 34 7.02 -4.50 3.17
CA ARG A 34 6.82 -5.92 3.49
C ARG A 34 5.37 -6.23 3.86
N ARG A 35 4.73 -5.37 4.66
CA ARG A 35 3.33 -5.53 5.06
C ARG A 35 2.39 -5.48 3.84
N LEU A 36 2.53 -4.47 2.98
CA LEU A 36 1.69 -4.31 1.79
C LEU A 36 1.93 -5.42 0.76
N THR A 37 3.19 -5.80 0.55
CA THR A 37 3.53 -6.94 -0.32
C THR A 37 2.90 -8.23 0.18
N LYS A 38 3.01 -8.51 1.48
CA LYS A 38 2.42 -9.70 2.07
C LYS A 38 0.90 -9.73 1.90
N GLU A 39 0.24 -8.61 2.19
CA GLU A 39 -1.21 -8.46 2.01
C GLU A 39 -1.62 -8.76 0.56
N ALA A 40 -0.94 -8.17 -0.43
CA ALA A 40 -1.25 -8.39 -1.85
C ALA A 40 -0.95 -9.82 -2.35
N VAL A 41 -0.04 -10.55 -1.71
CA VAL A 41 0.17 -11.98 -1.99
C VAL A 41 -0.93 -12.82 -1.36
N GLU A 42 -1.38 -12.47 -0.15
CA GLU A 42 -2.47 -13.15 0.57
C GLU A 42 -3.82 -12.99 -0.15
N THR A 43 -4.08 -11.82 -0.75
CA THR A 43 -5.31 -11.55 -1.52
C THR A 43 -5.23 -11.98 -2.99
N GLY A 44 -4.05 -12.36 -3.48
CA GLY A 44 -3.84 -13.00 -4.78
C GLY A 44 -3.57 -12.06 -5.95
N GLU A 45 -3.45 -10.76 -5.73
CA GLU A 45 -3.05 -9.79 -6.75
C GLU A 45 -1.58 -9.97 -7.15
N LEU A 46 -0.73 -10.42 -6.21
CA LEU A 46 0.68 -10.68 -6.44
C LEU A 46 1.02 -12.15 -6.25
N ILE A 47 1.87 -12.66 -7.13
CA ILE A 47 2.42 -14.01 -7.07
C ILE A 47 3.91 -13.91 -6.80
N GLU A 48 4.37 -14.56 -5.73
CA GLU A 48 5.80 -14.65 -5.43
C GLU A 48 6.51 -15.49 -6.50
N LEU A 49 7.57 -14.94 -7.11
CA LEU A 49 8.37 -15.67 -8.08
C LEU A 49 9.36 -16.61 -7.38
N ASN A 50 10.07 -17.42 -8.18
CA ASN A 50 11.10 -18.30 -7.64
C ASN A 50 12.23 -17.47 -7.00
N GLN A 51 12.37 -17.53 -5.67
CA GLN A 51 13.30 -16.68 -4.92
C GLN A 51 14.77 -17.07 -5.10
N ASP A 52 15.08 -18.31 -5.51
CA ASP A 52 16.45 -18.71 -5.83
C ASP A 52 16.95 -18.05 -7.13
N LYS A 53 16.05 -17.85 -8.09
CA LYS A 53 16.36 -17.25 -9.40
C LYS A 53 16.10 -15.75 -9.47
N LEU A 54 15.06 -15.29 -8.77
CA LEU A 54 14.52 -13.92 -8.83
C LEU A 54 14.14 -13.44 -7.41
N PRO A 55 15.13 -13.24 -6.53
CA PRO A 55 14.88 -12.83 -5.14
C PRO A 55 14.19 -11.47 -5.07
N GLY A 56 13.12 -11.39 -4.28
CA GLY A 56 12.30 -10.19 -4.08
C GLY A 56 11.39 -9.84 -5.25
N CYS A 57 11.34 -10.65 -6.32
CA CYS A 57 10.49 -10.37 -7.46
C CYS A 57 9.09 -10.97 -7.28
N LEU A 58 8.09 -10.23 -7.77
CA LEU A 58 6.67 -10.58 -7.73
C LEU A 58 6.08 -10.40 -9.13
N LEU A 59 5.05 -11.18 -9.43
CA LEU A 59 4.30 -11.09 -10.68
C LEU A 59 2.87 -10.64 -10.38
N HIS A 60 2.41 -9.61 -11.09
CA HIS A 60 1.00 -9.24 -11.19
C HIS A 60 0.50 -9.61 -12.58
N ARG A 61 -0.75 -10.08 -12.69
CA ARG A 61 -1.38 -10.40 -13.97
C ARG A 61 -2.86 -10.01 -13.94
N THR A 62 -3.22 -9.05 -14.80
CA THR A 62 -4.61 -8.65 -15.10
C THR A 62 -4.94 -9.02 -16.54
#